data_AF-A0A7V5P883-F1
#
_entry.id   AF-A0A7V5P883-F1
#
_cell.length_a   1.000
_cell.length_b   1.000
_cell.length_c   1.000
_cell.angle_alpha   90.00
_cell.angle_beta   90.00
_cell.angle_gamma   90.00
#
_symmetry.space_group_name_H-M   'P 1'
#
loop_
_entity.id
_entity.type
_entity.pdbx_description
1 polymer ?
#
loop_
_entity_poly.entity_id
_entity_poly.type
_entity_poly.pdbx_seq_one_letter_code
_entity_poly.pdbx_strand_id
1 'polypeptide(L)'
;MAVKIGINGFGRIGRQVLKALRENYKDDIQVVAVNDITDAKTLAHLLRYDSNYGHFPESVEVKGSSLVIGGDEVVVTAIRNPAEIPWRDFGAQIVIESTGLFTEAAKAKAHMEQGVKKVIISAPAKGEDITIVLGVNQDKYDPAKHNIISNASCTTNCLAPVAKVINDEFGIEKALMTTVHAYTNDQRILDLPHSDLRRARAAAMSIIPTTTGAAKAVALVIPELKGKFDGLALRVPTSTVSLVDFAATTTKPTSVAAVNAALKAAAEGAMKGILGYCEEPLVSIDFKGDARSSIVDALSTMAIGDNFVKVMSWYDNEWGYSNRVADLAKFLVDKGL
;
A
#
# COMPACT_ATOMS: atom_id res chain seq x y z
N MET A 1 3.38 3.81 -26.84
CA MET A 1 2.93 2.42 -26.63
C MET A 1 2.83 2.19 -25.13
N ALA A 2 1.81 1.48 -24.68
CA ALA A 2 1.63 1.16 -23.27
C ALA A 2 2.82 0.36 -22.72
N VAL A 3 3.24 0.67 -21.50
CA VAL A 3 4.28 -0.10 -20.79
C VAL A 3 3.68 -1.41 -20.30
N LYS A 4 4.35 -2.51 -20.62
CA LYS A 4 3.96 -3.85 -20.22
C LYS A 4 4.44 -4.17 -18.81
N ILE A 5 3.54 -4.66 -17.96
CA ILE A 5 3.83 -4.99 -16.56
C ILE A 5 3.43 -6.44 -16.26
N GLY A 6 4.24 -7.10 -15.43
CA GLY A 6 3.92 -8.38 -14.81
C GLY A 6 3.52 -8.22 -13.34
N ILE A 7 2.64 -9.09 -12.83
CA ILE A 7 2.30 -9.15 -11.40
C ILE A 7 2.71 -10.51 -10.84
N ASN A 8 3.65 -10.53 -9.90
CA ASN A 8 4.00 -11.73 -9.15
C ASN A 8 3.21 -11.79 -7.83
N GLY A 9 2.47 -12.87 -7.61
CA GLY A 9 1.51 -13.01 -6.52
C GLY A 9 0.15 -12.38 -6.87
N PHE A 10 -0.69 -13.11 -7.58
CA PHE A 10 -2.06 -12.68 -7.91
C PHE A 10 -3.07 -12.90 -6.75
N GLY A 11 -2.59 -12.63 -5.54
CA GLY A 11 -3.32 -12.72 -4.29
C GLY A 11 -4.17 -11.47 -4.02
N ARG A 12 -4.36 -11.15 -2.74
CA ARG A 12 -5.25 -10.05 -2.33
C ARG A 12 -4.82 -8.70 -2.93
N ILE A 13 -3.54 -8.33 -2.79
CA ILE A 13 -2.99 -7.09 -3.32
C ILE A 13 -2.84 -7.14 -4.84
N GLY A 14 -2.23 -8.20 -5.40
CA GLY A 14 -2.02 -8.32 -6.85
C GLY A 14 -3.30 -8.15 -7.67
N ARG A 15 -4.44 -8.71 -7.21
CA ARG A 15 -5.74 -8.49 -7.86
C ARG A 15 -6.22 -7.04 -7.76
N GLN A 16 -6.14 -6.40 -6.59
CA GLN A 16 -6.54 -5.00 -6.47
C GLN A 16 -5.64 -4.07 -7.29
N VAL A 17 -4.34 -4.36 -7.41
CA VAL A 17 -3.42 -3.58 -8.24
C VAL A 17 -3.78 -3.72 -9.73
N LEU A 18 -4.12 -4.93 -10.20
CA LEU A 18 -4.64 -5.10 -11.55
C LEU A 18 -5.90 -4.24 -11.79
N LYS A 19 -6.86 -4.27 -10.85
CA LYS A 19 -8.07 -3.45 -10.95
C LYS A 19 -7.73 -1.95 -11.02
N ALA A 20 -6.87 -1.46 -10.12
CA ALA A 20 -6.46 -0.06 -10.08
C ALA A 20 -5.69 0.38 -11.35
N LEU A 21 -4.82 -0.47 -11.89
CA LEU A 21 -4.13 -0.20 -13.16
C LEU A 21 -5.11 -0.09 -14.33
N ARG A 22 -6.11 -0.98 -14.40
CA ARG A 22 -7.12 -0.96 -15.47
C ARG A 22 -8.08 0.22 -15.36
N GLU A 23 -8.47 0.56 -14.13
CA GLU A 23 -9.36 1.70 -13.87
C GLU A 23 -8.69 3.03 -14.21
N ASN A 24 -7.43 3.21 -13.81
CA ASN A 24 -6.78 4.52 -13.86
C ASN A 24 -5.80 4.71 -15.04
N TYR A 25 -5.19 3.63 -15.55
CA TYR A 25 -4.00 3.72 -16.42
C TYR A 25 -4.00 2.73 -17.60
N LYS A 26 -5.16 2.19 -18.01
CA LYS A 26 -5.24 1.16 -19.08
C LYS A 26 -4.56 1.55 -20.41
N ASP A 27 -4.55 2.85 -20.75
CA ASP A 27 -3.99 3.34 -22.01
C ASP A 27 -2.46 3.53 -21.94
N ASP A 28 -1.92 3.69 -20.72
CA ASP A 28 -0.49 3.90 -20.46
C ASP A 28 0.22 2.61 -20.03
N ILE A 29 -0.50 1.70 -19.37
CA ILE A 29 0.03 0.49 -18.74
C ILE A 29 -0.84 -0.71 -19.10
N GLN A 30 -0.19 -1.76 -19.60
CA GLN A 30 -0.82 -3.04 -19.92
C GLN A 30 -0.28 -4.14 -19.00
N VAL A 31 -1.16 -4.83 -18.28
CA VAL A 31 -0.76 -6.07 -17.58
C VAL A 31 -0.73 -7.21 -18.58
N VAL A 32 0.44 -7.80 -18.79
CA VAL A 32 0.65 -8.86 -19.80
C VAL A 32 0.71 -10.26 -19.22
N ALA A 33 1.08 -10.38 -17.94
CA ALA A 33 1.20 -11.66 -17.27
C ALA A 33 1.01 -11.54 -15.77
N VAL A 34 0.45 -12.59 -15.16
CA VAL A 34 0.33 -12.77 -13.72
C VAL A 34 0.89 -14.14 -13.33
N ASN A 35 1.59 -14.20 -12.20
CA ASN A 35 2.14 -15.44 -11.65
C ASN A 35 1.54 -15.72 -10.27
N ASP A 36 0.96 -16.91 -10.06
CA ASP A 36 0.49 -17.38 -8.75
C ASP A 36 0.49 -18.92 -8.70
N ILE A 37 0.42 -19.51 -7.52
CA ILE A 37 0.52 -20.96 -7.30
C ILE A 37 -0.78 -21.74 -7.60
N THR A 38 -1.63 -21.22 -8.49
CA THR A 38 -2.93 -21.83 -8.85
C THR A 38 -3.28 -21.59 -10.32
N ASP A 39 -4.32 -22.25 -10.81
CA ASP A 39 -4.72 -22.21 -12.22
C ASP A 39 -5.50 -20.94 -12.62
N ALA A 40 -5.55 -20.67 -13.93
CA ALA A 40 -6.25 -19.52 -14.49
C ALA A 40 -7.76 -19.51 -14.16
N LYS A 41 -8.40 -20.68 -14.02
CA LYS A 41 -9.84 -20.77 -13.70
C LYS A 41 -10.12 -20.28 -12.28
N THR A 42 -9.25 -20.64 -11.34
CA THR A 42 -9.31 -20.21 -9.95
C THR A 42 -9.03 -18.71 -9.84
N LEU A 43 -7.99 -18.22 -10.52
CA LEU A 43 -7.69 -16.78 -10.55
C LEU A 43 -8.82 -15.96 -11.19
N ALA A 44 -9.43 -16.45 -12.28
CA ALA A 44 -10.60 -15.82 -12.90
C ALA A 44 -11.77 -15.71 -11.91
N HIS A 45 -12.06 -16.79 -11.18
CA HIS A 45 -13.13 -16.78 -10.18
C HIS A 45 -12.86 -15.75 -9.07
N LEU A 46 -11.65 -15.73 -8.51
CA LEU A 46 -11.25 -14.80 -7.45
C LEU A 46 -11.12 -13.35 -7.91
N LEU A 47 -10.94 -13.12 -9.22
CA LEU A 47 -10.98 -11.78 -9.80
C LEU A 47 -12.42 -11.31 -9.98
N ARG A 48 -13.32 -12.16 -10.49
CA ARG A 48 -14.75 -11.83 -10.71
C ARG A 48 -15.49 -11.48 -9.43
N TYR A 49 -15.21 -12.20 -8.34
CA TYR A 49 -15.99 -12.10 -7.10
C TYR A 49 -15.10 -11.71 -5.92
N ASP A 50 -15.39 -10.55 -5.31
CA ASP A 50 -14.65 -10.01 -4.17
C ASP A 50 -15.60 -9.69 -3.00
N SER A 51 -15.38 -10.27 -1.82
CA SER A 51 -16.25 -10.04 -0.67
C SER A 51 -16.24 -8.60 -0.14
N ASN A 52 -15.13 -7.87 -0.31
CA ASN A 52 -15.07 -6.47 0.12
C ASN A 52 -15.58 -5.54 -1.01
N TYR A 53 -15.18 -5.80 -2.25
CA TYR A 53 -15.39 -4.87 -3.39
C TYR A 53 -16.48 -5.27 -4.39
N GLY A 54 -17.18 -6.38 -4.14
CA GLY A 54 -18.25 -6.85 -5.02
C GLY A 54 -17.73 -7.48 -6.31
N HIS A 55 -18.55 -7.42 -7.35
CA HIS A 55 -18.22 -8.01 -8.64
C HIS A 55 -17.26 -7.12 -9.42
N PHE A 56 -16.27 -7.73 -10.07
CA PHE A 56 -15.42 -7.00 -11.00
C PHE A 56 -16.23 -6.60 -12.25
N PRO A 57 -16.21 -5.33 -12.67
CA PRO A 57 -17.13 -4.83 -13.69
C PRO A 57 -16.83 -5.31 -15.12
N GLU A 58 -15.60 -5.75 -15.40
CA GLU A 58 -15.23 -6.23 -16.73
C GLU A 58 -15.47 -7.74 -16.88
N SER A 59 -15.69 -8.19 -18.12
CA SER A 59 -15.70 -9.62 -18.42
C SER A 59 -14.34 -10.22 -18.12
N VAL A 60 -14.35 -11.41 -17.52
CA VAL A 60 -13.15 -12.21 -17.27
C VAL A 60 -13.43 -13.59 -17.81
N GLU A 61 -12.75 -13.99 -18.87
CA GLU A 61 -12.87 -15.33 -19.47
C GLU A 61 -11.56 -16.10 -19.31
N VAL A 62 -11.62 -17.42 -19.44
CA VAL A 62 -10.43 -18.28 -19.38
C VAL A 62 -10.19 -18.86 -20.76
N LYS A 63 -9.01 -18.64 -21.31
CA LYS A 63 -8.58 -19.16 -22.62
C LYS A 63 -7.28 -19.95 -22.42
N GLY A 64 -7.38 -21.27 -22.29
CA GLY A 64 -6.23 -22.11 -21.97
C GLY A 64 -5.62 -21.74 -20.61
N SER A 65 -4.36 -21.30 -20.62
CA SER A 65 -3.63 -20.79 -19.45
C SER A 65 -3.63 -19.26 -19.35
N SER A 66 -4.52 -18.57 -20.06
CA SER A 66 -4.65 -17.10 -20.02
C SER A 66 -6.00 -16.67 -19.46
N LEU A 67 -6.03 -15.46 -18.90
CA LEU A 67 -7.26 -14.70 -18.66
C LEU A 67 -7.50 -13.78 -19.85
N VAL A 68 -8.76 -13.62 -20.25
CA VAL A 68 -9.17 -12.56 -21.18
C VAL A 68 -10.03 -11.58 -20.39
N ILE A 69 -9.49 -10.39 -20.13
CA ILE A 69 -10.09 -9.37 -19.25
C ILE A 69 -10.50 -8.18 -20.10
N GLY A 70 -11.80 -7.95 -20.28
CA GLY A 70 -12.29 -6.86 -21.12
C GLY A 70 -11.80 -6.91 -22.58
N GLY A 71 -11.42 -8.11 -23.06
CA GLY A 71 -10.80 -8.33 -24.38
C GLY A 71 -9.27 -8.42 -24.37
N ASP A 72 -8.60 -8.03 -23.28
CA ASP A 72 -7.13 -8.10 -23.16
C ASP A 72 -6.69 -9.48 -22.66
N GLU A 73 -5.77 -10.12 -23.37
CA GLU A 73 -5.20 -11.39 -22.94
C GLU A 73 -4.06 -11.18 -21.94
N VAL A 74 -4.16 -11.86 -20.77
CA VAL A 74 -3.18 -11.84 -19.68
C VAL A 74 -2.74 -13.28 -19.41
N VAL A 75 -1.46 -13.56 -19.61
CA VAL A 75 -0.91 -14.91 -19.42
C VAL A 75 -0.87 -15.26 -17.92
N VAL A 76 -1.25 -16.48 -17.56
CA VAL A 76 -1.12 -16.99 -16.19
C VAL A 76 0.01 -18.03 -16.13
N THR A 77 0.94 -17.84 -15.19
CA THR A 77 1.97 -18.83 -14.85
C THR A 77 1.87 -19.26 -13.40
N ALA A 78 2.42 -20.44 -13.09
CA ALA A 78 2.47 -20.99 -11.74
C ALA A 78 3.87 -21.44 -11.33
N ILE A 79 4.80 -20.49 -11.33
CA ILE A 79 6.23 -20.72 -11.12
C ILE A 79 6.64 -20.17 -9.75
N ARG A 80 7.31 -21.00 -8.94
CA ARG A 80 7.72 -20.65 -7.57
C ARG A 80 9.00 -19.83 -7.53
N ASN A 81 9.94 -20.10 -8.43
CA ASN A 81 11.22 -19.42 -8.48
C ASN A 81 11.10 -18.15 -9.36
N PRO A 82 11.29 -16.93 -8.80
CA PRO A 82 11.11 -15.68 -9.52
C PRO A 82 12.05 -15.51 -10.73
N ALA A 83 13.21 -16.19 -10.74
CA ALA A 83 14.18 -16.16 -11.85
C ALA A 83 13.72 -16.98 -13.08
N GLU A 84 12.82 -17.94 -12.88
CA GLU A 84 12.32 -18.84 -13.92
C GLU A 84 11.06 -18.30 -14.61
N ILE A 85 10.45 -17.24 -14.07
CA ILE A 85 9.24 -16.65 -14.67
C ILE A 85 9.65 -15.95 -15.97
N PRO A 86 9.10 -16.32 -17.14
CA PRO A 86 9.60 -15.85 -18.45
C PRO A 86 9.07 -14.45 -18.79
N TRP A 87 9.36 -13.45 -17.95
CA TRP A 87 8.92 -12.06 -18.14
C TRP A 87 9.36 -11.47 -19.49
N ARG A 88 10.52 -11.91 -19.99
CA ARG A 88 11.06 -11.51 -21.30
C ARG A 88 10.12 -11.87 -22.43
N ASP A 89 9.57 -13.08 -22.40
CA ASP A 89 8.70 -13.61 -23.45
C ASP A 89 7.37 -12.85 -23.49
N PHE A 90 6.92 -12.34 -22.34
CA PHE A 90 5.73 -11.49 -22.22
C PHE A 90 6.03 -10.01 -22.51
N GLY A 91 7.31 -9.63 -22.54
CA GLY A 91 7.79 -8.25 -22.72
C GLY A 91 7.55 -7.36 -21.51
N ALA A 92 7.41 -7.92 -20.30
CA ALA A 92 7.18 -7.15 -19.09
C ALA A 92 8.43 -6.31 -18.71
N GLN A 93 8.26 -5.00 -18.60
CA GLN A 93 9.33 -4.06 -18.25
C GLN A 93 9.33 -3.70 -16.77
N ILE A 94 8.17 -3.77 -16.11
CA ILE A 94 8.03 -3.61 -14.65
C ILE A 94 7.42 -4.88 -14.10
N VAL A 95 7.85 -5.31 -12.91
CA VAL A 95 7.17 -6.34 -12.14
C VAL A 95 6.70 -5.76 -10.80
N ILE A 96 5.43 -6.01 -10.49
CA ILE A 96 4.89 -5.79 -9.15
C ILE A 96 5.08 -7.09 -8.36
N GLU A 97 5.97 -7.05 -7.37
CA GLU A 97 6.23 -8.15 -6.45
C GLU A 97 5.29 -8.05 -5.26
N SER A 98 4.24 -8.89 -5.27
CA SER A 98 3.15 -8.89 -4.30
C SER A 98 2.86 -10.26 -3.67
N THR A 99 3.83 -11.18 -3.73
CA THR A 99 3.76 -12.48 -3.04
C THR A 99 3.93 -12.35 -1.53
N GLY A 100 4.65 -11.32 -1.07
CA GLY A 100 5.09 -11.17 0.32
C GLY A 100 6.30 -12.04 0.70
N LEU A 101 6.79 -12.89 -0.21
CA LEU A 101 7.93 -13.78 0.03
C LEU A 101 9.28 -13.15 -0.37
N PHE A 102 9.27 -12.31 -1.41
CA PHE A 102 10.48 -11.70 -1.99
C PHE A 102 10.63 -10.22 -1.58
N THR A 103 10.56 -9.96 -0.28
CA THR A 103 10.69 -8.60 0.29
C THR A 103 12.14 -8.15 0.51
N GLU A 104 13.10 -9.04 0.33
CA GLU A 104 14.53 -8.69 0.28
C GLU A 104 14.92 -8.36 -1.16
N ALA A 105 15.54 -7.21 -1.39
CA ALA A 105 15.88 -6.76 -2.74
C ALA A 105 16.79 -7.73 -3.50
N ALA A 106 17.71 -8.38 -2.79
CA ALA A 106 18.57 -9.42 -3.37
C ALA A 106 17.75 -10.58 -3.99
N LYS A 107 16.60 -10.92 -3.40
CA LYS A 107 15.69 -11.96 -3.92
C LYS A 107 14.79 -11.39 -5.02
N ALA A 108 14.24 -10.20 -4.84
CA ALA A 108 13.41 -9.53 -5.85
C ALA A 108 14.16 -9.26 -7.16
N LYS A 109 15.49 -9.07 -7.09
CA LYS A 109 16.39 -8.91 -8.25
C LYS A 109 16.31 -10.06 -9.24
N ALA A 110 15.91 -11.26 -8.81
CA ALA A 110 15.72 -12.41 -9.69
C ALA A 110 14.77 -12.12 -10.86
N HIS A 111 13.75 -11.26 -10.68
CA HIS A 111 12.88 -10.86 -11.78
C HIS A 111 13.61 -10.10 -12.90
N MET A 112 14.68 -9.37 -12.57
CA MET A 112 15.44 -8.56 -13.53
C MET A 112 16.27 -9.41 -14.49
N GLU A 113 16.58 -10.67 -14.14
CA GLU A 113 17.29 -11.60 -15.03
C GLU A 113 16.49 -11.88 -16.32
N GLN A 114 15.19 -11.66 -16.27
CA GLN A 114 14.22 -11.89 -17.34
C GLN A 114 13.87 -10.60 -18.10
N GLY A 115 14.78 -9.62 -18.13
CA GLY A 115 14.61 -8.38 -18.92
C GLY A 115 13.70 -7.33 -18.29
N VAL A 116 13.25 -7.55 -17.05
CA VAL A 116 12.51 -6.57 -16.25
C VAL A 116 13.46 -5.44 -15.85
N LYS A 117 13.05 -4.20 -16.12
CA LYS A 117 13.82 -3.00 -15.81
C LYS A 117 13.62 -2.51 -14.39
N LYS A 118 12.37 -2.56 -13.90
CA LYS A 118 12.00 -2.08 -12.56
C LYS A 118 11.18 -3.13 -11.81
N VAL A 119 11.39 -3.22 -10.50
CA VAL A 119 10.60 -4.06 -9.59
C VAL A 119 10.01 -3.18 -8.50
N ILE A 120 8.69 -3.28 -8.31
CA ILE A 120 7.97 -2.62 -7.22
C ILE A 120 7.58 -3.69 -6.19
N ILE A 121 8.19 -3.65 -5.02
CA ILE A 121 7.82 -4.50 -3.88
C ILE A 121 6.61 -3.86 -3.18
N SER A 122 5.49 -4.59 -3.14
CA SER A 122 4.24 -4.13 -2.53
C SER A 122 4.18 -4.39 -1.02
N ALA A 123 5.32 -4.20 -0.35
CA ALA A 123 5.50 -4.36 1.10
C ALA A 123 6.78 -3.62 1.55
N PRO A 124 6.97 -3.36 2.86
CA PRO A 124 8.26 -2.93 3.38
C PRO A 124 9.36 -3.91 2.98
N ALA A 125 10.42 -3.39 2.38
CA ALA A 125 11.52 -4.19 1.86
C ALA A 125 12.76 -4.11 2.76
N LYS A 126 13.78 -4.91 2.41
CA LYS A 126 15.12 -4.84 2.99
C LYS A 126 16.16 -4.77 1.88
N GLY A 127 17.02 -3.76 1.97
CA GLY A 127 18.14 -3.57 1.05
C GLY A 127 17.70 -3.13 -0.35
N GLU A 128 16.47 -2.66 -0.50
CA GLU A 128 15.96 -2.00 -1.70
C GLU A 128 16.70 -0.71 -1.99
N ASP A 129 16.67 -0.27 -3.26
CA ASP A 129 17.37 0.94 -3.66
C ASP A 129 16.75 2.17 -3.00
N ILE A 130 15.41 2.18 -2.92
CA ILE A 130 14.65 3.24 -2.26
C ILE A 130 13.26 2.76 -1.84
N THR A 131 12.78 3.26 -0.69
CA THR A 131 11.36 3.22 -0.33
C THR A 131 10.70 4.55 -0.76
N ILE A 132 9.61 4.48 -1.52
CA ILE A 132 8.85 5.65 -1.98
C ILE A 132 7.44 5.62 -1.38
N VAL A 133 7.02 6.78 -0.88
CA VAL A 133 5.62 7.11 -0.59
C VAL A 133 5.27 8.35 -1.39
N LEU A 134 4.32 8.20 -2.33
CA LEU A 134 3.86 9.31 -3.17
C LEU A 134 3.18 10.39 -2.31
N GLY A 135 3.46 11.65 -2.63
CA GLY A 135 3.08 12.82 -1.84
C GLY A 135 4.08 13.17 -0.72
N VAL A 136 5.10 12.34 -0.48
CA VAL A 136 6.05 12.51 0.64
C VAL A 136 7.48 12.67 0.15
N ASN A 137 8.03 11.67 -0.57
CA ASN A 137 9.46 11.64 -0.93
C ASN A 137 9.74 11.21 -2.38
N GLN A 138 8.73 11.26 -3.26
CA GLN A 138 8.89 10.86 -4.67
C GLN A 138 9.94 11.68 -5.44
N ASP A 139 10.27 12.88 -4.97
CA ASP A 139 11.36 13.71 -5.49
C ASP A 139 12.75 13.07 -5.32
N LYS A 140 12.88 12.07 -4.43
CA LYS A 140 14.13 11.33 -4.20
C LYS A 140 14.36 10.19 -5.18
N TYR A 141 13.40 9.89 -6.05
CA TYR A 141 13.56 8.83 -7.05
C TYR A 141 14.55 9.25 -8.16
N ASP A 142 15.59 8.42 -8.37
CA ASP A 142 16.58 8.55 -9.43
C ASP A 142 16.44 7.34 -10.39
N PRO A 143 15.90 7.53 -11.62
CA PRO A 143 15.65 6.43 -12.55
C PRO A 143 16.93 5.71 -12.99
N ALA A 144 18.10 6.36 -12.93
CA ALA A 144 19.37 5.73 -13.29
C ALA A 144 19.90 4.79 -12.20
N LYS A 145 19.46 4.96 -10.95
CA LYS A 145 19.98 4.21 -9.79
C LYS A 145 18.97 3.28 -9.15
N HIS A 146 17.69 3.65 -9.18
CA HIS A 146 16.64 2.96 -8.44
C HIS A 146 15.86 2.04 -9.39
N ASN A 147 16.09 0.74 -9.23
CA ASN A 147 15.47 -0.33 -10.01
C ASN A 147 14.59 -1.24 -9.17
N ILE A 148 14.92 -1.44 -7.89
CA ILE A 148 14.12 -2.20 -6.93
C ILE A 148 13.60 -1.22 -5.89
N ILE A 149 12.30 -0.94 -5.97
CA ILE A 149 11.63 0.09 -5.19
C ILE A 149 10.61 -0.56 -4.27
N SER A 150 10.57 -0.16 -3.00
CA SER A 150 9.46 -0.51 -2.11
C SER A 150 8.41 0.59 -2.13
N ASN A 151 7.14 0.21 -2.24
CA ASN A 151 6.01 1.11 -2.02
C ASN A 151 5.62 1.20 -0.52
N ALA A 152 6.54 0.86 0.39
CA ALA A 152 6.31 0.75 1.83
C ALA A 152 5.13 -0.18 2.18
N SER A 153 4.41 0.12 3.28
CA SER A 153 3.16 -0.55 3.66
C SER A 153 1.95 0.38 3.52
N CYS A 154 0.74 -0.20 3.56
CA CYS A 154 -0.52 0.55 3.66
C CYS A 154 -0.52 1.54 4.84
N THR A 155 -0.13 1.10 6.04
CA THR A 155 -0.05 1.97 7.22
C THR A 155 1.00 3.09 7.04
N THR A 156 2.12 2.83 6.36
CA THR A 156 3.12 3.87 6.08
C THR A 156 2.57 4.91 5.11
N ASN A 157 1.85 4.46 4.06
CA ASN A 157 1.20 5.36 3.10
C ASN A 157 0.09 6.21 3.76
N CYS A 158 -0.58 5.69 4.78
CA CYS A 158 -1.54 6.48 5.58
C CYS A 158 -0.85 7.47 6.51
N LEU A 159 0.15 7.02 7.27
CA LEU A 159 0.79 7.83 8.31
C LEU A 159 1.72 8.91 7.74
N ALA A 160 2.52 8.60 6.72
CA ALA A 160 3.58 9.49 6.26
C ALA A 160 3.06 10.85 5.74
N PRO A 161 1.95 10.95 4.99
CA PRO A 161 1.36 12.25 4.63
C PRO A 161 1.00 13.11 5.85
N VAL A 162 0.33 12.52 6.86
CA VAL A 162 -0.04 13.23 8.09
C VAL A 162 1.22 13.66 8.85
N ALA A 163 2.16 12.75 9.07
CA ALA A 163 3.40 13.03 9.79
C ALA A 163 4.23 14.11 9.09
N LYS A 164 4.26 14.12 7.75
CA LYS A 164 4.93 15.16 6.96
C LYS A 164 4.30 16.53 7.21
N VAL A 165 2.99 16.66 7.10
CA VAL A 165 2.30 17.94 7.35
C VAL A 165 2.57 18.44 8.76
N ILE A 166 2.45 17.58 9.77
CA ILE A 166 2.70 17.96 11.16
C ILE A 166 4.17 18.36 11.39
N ASN A 167 5.12 17.63 10.80
CA ASN A 167 6.54 17.94 10.92
C ASN A 167 6.91 19.26 10.24
N ASP A 168 6.44 19.47 9.01
CA ASP A 168 6.77 20.66 8.23
C ASP A 168 6.22 21.94 8.90
N GLU A 169 4.98 21.88 9.40
CA GLU A 169 4.32 23.03 10.03
C GLU A 169 4.76 23.26 11.47
N PHE A 170 4.69 22.22 12.30
CA PHE A 170 4.83 22.34 13.77
C PHE A 170 6.12 21.72 14.32
N GLY A 171 6.83 20.92 13.52
CA GLY A 171 7.97 20.12 13.96
C GLY A 171 7.55 18.98 14.90
N ILE A 172 8.15 17.80 14.75
CA ILE A 172 7.93 16.68 15.67
C ILE A 172 9.17 16.49 16.56
N GLU A 173 8.96 16.52 17.87
CA GLU A 173 9.97 16.16 18.88
C GLU A 173 9.99 14.63 19.07
N LYS A 174 8.82 14.07 19.40
CA LYS A 174 8.60 12.64 19.60
C LYS A 174 7.15 12.30 19.33
N ALA A 175 6.88 11.08 18.88
CA ALA A 175 5.54 10.66 18.58
C ALA A 175 5.35 9.15 18.81
N LEU A 176 4.09 8.74 18.97
CA LEU A 176 3.66 7.36 19.02
C LEU A 176 2.49 7.16 18.07
N MET A 177 2.40 5.97 17.49
CA MET A 177 1.18 5.58 16.78
C MET A 177 0.65 4.22 17.18
N THR A 178 -0.66 4.10 17.07
CA THR A 178 -1.35 2.82 17.02
C THR A 178 -2.11 2.77 15.71
N THR A 179 -2.07 1.65 15.00
CA THR A 179 -3.06 1.41 13.94
C THR A 179 -4.08 0.39 14.41
N VAL A 180 -5.36 0.78 14.39
CA VAL A 180 -6.49 -0.14 14.52
C VAL A 180 -6.73 -0.67 13.12
N HIS A 181 -6.36 -1.92 12.90
CA HIS A 181 -6.17 -2.44 11.55
C HIS A 181 -7.08 -3.64 11.32
N ALA A 182 -7.74 -3.68 10.17
CA ALA A 182 -8.42 -4.88 9.68
C ALA A 182 -7.50 -6.10 9.71
N TYR A 183 -8.05 -7.29 9.94
CA TYR A 183 -7.25 -8.51 9.82
C TYR A 183 -6.83 -8.74 8.37
N THR A 184 -5.75 -9.48 8.17
CA THR A 184 -5.21 -9.83 6.85
C THR A 184 -5.01 -11.34 6.75
N ASN A 185 -4.57 -11.82 5.58
CA ASN A 185 -4.26 -13.24 5.35
C ASN A 185 -3.12 -13.80 6.22
N ASP A 186 -2.38 -12.93 6.91
CA ASP A 186 -1.35 -13.35 7.87
C ASP A 186 -1.95 -13.85 9.19
N GLN A 187 -3.13 -13.34 9.59
CA GLN A 187 -3.85 -13.84 10.76
C GLN A 187 -4.60 -15.15 10.47
N ARG A 188 -5.03 -15.84 11.52
CA ARG A 188 -5.71 -17.13 11.41
C ARG A 188 -7.21 -17.00 11.58
N ILE A 189 -7.98 -17.77 10.80
CA ILE A 189 -9.44 -17.85 10.95
C ILE A 189 -9.80 -18.43 12.32
N LEU A 190 -9.12 -19.52 12.69
CA LEU A 190 -9.21 -20.19 14.00
C LEU A 190 -7.81 -20.33 14.61
N ASP A 191 -7.74 -20.71 15.88
CA ASP A 191 -6.47 -20.87 16.59
C ASP A 191 -5.56 -21.89 15.86
N LEU A 192 -4.42 -21.43 15.32
CA LEU A 192 -3.50 -22.20 14.46
C LEU A 192 -2.05 -21.75 14.63
N PRO A 193 -1.04 -22.60 14.34
CA PRO A 193 0.37 -22.25 14.49
C PRO A 193 0.77 -20.96 13.74
N HIS A 194 1.52 -20.11 14.44
CA HIS A 194 2.11 -18.87 13.93
C HIS A 194 3.32 -18.49 14.80
N SER A 195 4.34 -17.85 14.22
CA SER A 195 5.57 -17.45 14.95
C SER A 195 5.32 -16.36 15.98
N ASP A 196 4.42 -15.43 15.68
CA ASP A 196 3.78 -14.52 16.64
C ASP A 196 2.55 -15.22 17.25
N LEU A 197 2.63 -15.65 18.52
CA LEU A 197 1.55 -16.36 19.23
C LEU A 197 0.27 -15.52 19.39
N ARG A 198 0.34 -14.19 19.28
CA ARG A 198 -0.86 -13.36 19.31
C ARG A 198 -1.63 -13.50 17.99
N ARG A 199 -0.93 -13.52 16.87
CA ARG A 199 -1.50 -13.75 15.52
C ARG A 199 -1.94 -15.20 15.27
N ALA A 200 -1.54 -16.12 16.15
CA ALA A 200 -2.03 -17.50 16.14
C ALA A 200 -3.51 -17.62 16.54
N ARG A 201 -4.09 -16.59 17.17
CA ARG A 201 -5.47 -16.60 17.66
C ARG A 201 -6.50 -16.22 16.58
N ALA A 202 -7.73 -16.70 16.72
CA ALA A 202 -8.84 -16.44 15.82
C ALA A 202 -9.07 -14.93 15.58
N ALA A 203 -8.85 -14.48 14.34
CA ALA A 203 -8.82 -13.08 13.93
C ALA A 203 -10.17 -12.37 14.08
N ALA A 204 -11.25 -13.03 13.66
CA ALA A 204 -12.60 -12.43 13.62
C ALA A 204 -13.29 -12.39 14.99
N MET A 205 -12.59 -12.73 16.08
CA MET A 205 -13.13 -12.73 17.45
C MET A 205 -12.18 -12.04 18.45
N SER A 206 -11.09 -11.45 17.99
CA SER A 206 -10.01 -10.97 18.87
C SER A 206 -9.56 -9.56 18.48
N ILE A 207 -9.17 -8.78 19.50
CA ILE A 207 -8.28 -7.62 19.31
C ILE A 207 -6.86 -8.13 19.54
N ILE A 208 -6.01 -8.12 18.50
CA ILE A 208 -4.69 -8.76 18.52
C ILE A 208 -3.59 -7.68 18.46
N PRO A 209 -2.89 -7.41 19.57
CA PRO A 209 -1.77 -6.46 19.56
C PRO A 209 -0.54 -7.06 18.91
N THR A 210 0.10 -6.36 17.98
CA THR A 210 1.31 -6.83 17.29
C THR A 210 2.22 -5.68 16.90
N THR A 211 3.49 -5.99 16.60
CA THR A 211 4.45 -4.98 16.13
C THR A 211 4.11 -4.52 14.71
N THR A 212 4.47 -3.27 14.41
CA THR A 212 4.33 -2.71 13.06
C THR A 212 5.68 -2.16 12.57
N GLY A 213 5.95 -2.32 11.28
CA GLY A 213 7.12 -1.73 10.62
C GLY A 213 6.91 -0.28 10.20
N ALA A 214 5.68 0.25 10.30
CA ALA A 214 5.31 1.55 9.75
C ALA A 214 6.16 2.70 10.32
N ALA A 215 6.43 2.66 11.63
CA ALA A 215 7.27 3.67 12.28
C ALA A 215 8.69 3.73 11.70
N LYS A 216 9.30 2.56 11.49
CA LYS A 216 10.63 2.45 10.88
C LYS A 216 10.61 2.92 9.42
N ALA A 217 9.55 2.60 8.68
CA ALA A 217 9.40 3.01 7.28
C ALA A 217 9.18 4.52 7.13
N VAL A 218 8.46 5.17 8.05
CA VAL A 218 8.35 6.64 8.08
C VAL A 218 9.72 7.31 8.21
N ALA A 219 10.62 6.76 9.03
CA ALA A 219 11.98 7.29 9.14
C ALA A 219 12.82 7.13 7.86
N LEU A 220 12.45 6.24 6.94
CA LEU A 220 13.10 6.10 5.63
C LEU A 220 12.60 7.18 4.65
N VAL A 221 11.31 7.50 4.69
CA VAL A 221 10.69 8.46 3.77
C VAL A 221 10.71 9.90 4.29
N ILE A 222 10.81 10.10 5.60
CA ILE A 222 10.98 11.39 6.28
C ILE A 222 12.17 11.26 7.25
N PRO A 223 13.42 11.43 6.77
CA PRO A 223 14.63 11.19 7.56
C PRO A 223 14.72 11.99 8.86
N GLU A 224 14.11 13.18 8.91
CA GLU A 224 14.04 14.05 10.11
C GLU A 224 13.30 13.42 11.29
N LEU A 225 12.49 12.39 11.04
CA LEU A 225 11.72 11.65 12.05
C LEU A 225 12.45 10.40 12.55
N LYS A 226 13.66 10.12 12.04
CA LYS A 226 14.45 8.97 12.47
C LYS A 226 14.74 9.03 13.97
N GLY A 227 14.33 7.98 14.69
CA GLY A 227 14.52 7.87 16.13
C GLY A 227 13.54 8.66 16.99
N LYS A 228 12.58 9.36 16.38
CA LYS A 228 11.57 10.18 17.09
C LYS A 228 10.22 9.47 17.23
N PHE A 229 10.08 8.27 16.70
CA PHE A 229 8.77 7.65 16.53
C PHE A 229 8.80 6.13 16.66
N ASP A 230 7.78 5.59 17.33
CA ASP A 230 7.51 4.15 17.42
C ASP A 230 5.99 3.88 17.39
N GLY A 231 5.59 2.63 17.26
CA GLY A 231 4.18 2.29 17.29
C GLY A 231 3.87 0.80 17.26
N LEU A 232 2.57 0.50 17.35
CA LEU A 232 2.04 -0.86 17.29
C LEU A 232 0.78 -0.93 16.44
N ALA A 233 0.33 -2.16 16.17
CA ALA A 233 -0.95 -2.42 15.53
C ALA A 233 -1.87 -3.21 16.47
N LEU A 234 -3.16 -2.90 16.42
CA LEU A 234 -4.24 -3.69 16.99
C LEU A 234 -5.03 -4.28 15.82
N ARG A 235 -4.93 -5.58 15.57
CA ARG A 235 -5.78 -6.24 14.57
C ARG A 235 -7.17 -6.41 15.15
N VAL A 236 -8.21 -6.00 14.43
CA VAL A 236 -9.60 -6.06 14.88
C VAL A 236 -10.48 -6.86 13.91
N PRO A 237 -11.66 -7.34 14.34
CA PRO A 237 -12.60 -8.11 13.51
C PRO A 237 -13.29 -7.33 12.37
N THR A 238 -12.54 -6.59 11.57
CA THR A 238 -12.99 -5.98 10.30
C THR A 238 -12.16 -6.52 9.14
N SER A 239 -12.77 -6.69 7.97
CA SER A 239 -12.15 -7.34 6.80
C SER A 239 -11.38 -6.40 5.87
N THR A 240 -11.64 -5.10 5.97
CA THR A 240 -10.89 -4.02 5.32
C THR A 240 -11.17 -2.70 6.04
N VAL A 241 -10.48 -1.65 5.62
CA VAL A 241 -10.37 -0.34 6.24
C VAL A 241 -9.74 -0.39 7.62
N SER A 242 -8.79 0.52 7.81
CA SER A 242 -7.98 0.65 9.00
C SER A 242 -7.86 2.12 9.36
N LEU A 243 -7.42 2.38 10.59
CA LEU A 243 -7.28 3.71 11.15
C LEU A 243 -5.86 3.83 11.74
N VAL A 244 -5.21 4.95 11.47
CA VAL A 244 -4.01 5.39 12.19
C VAL A 244 -4.46 6.34 13.29
N ASP A 245 -4.00 6.09 14.50
CA ASP A 245 -4.06 6.98 15.65
C ASP A 245 -2.62 7.45 15.92
N PHE A 246 -2.35 8.73 15.63
CA PHE A 246 -1.03 9.33 15.70
C PHE A 246 -1.02 10.44 16.74
N ALA A 247 -0.15 10.34 17.74
CA ALA A 247 0.04 11.35 18.76
C ALA A 247 1.49 11.85 18.78
N ALA A 248 1.68 13.16 18.87
CA ALA A 248 2.99 13.80 18.78
C ALA A 248 3.14 14.96 19.76
N THR A 249 4.33 15.05 20.37
CA THR A 249 4.82 16.31 20.92
C THR A 249 5.48 17.10 19.79
N THR A 250 5.06 18.35 19.65
CA THR A 250 5.51 19.30 18.63
C THR A 250 6.52 20.28 19.21
N THR A 251 7.41 20.81 18.37
CA THR A 251 8.42 21.77 18.82
C THR A 251 7.95 23.22 18.76
N LYS A 252 6.88 23.49 17.99
CA LYS A 252 6.20 24.79 17.92
C LYS A 252 4.80 24.72 18.53
N PRO A 253 4.25 25.83 19.02
CA PRO A 253 2.88 25.89 19.51
C PRO A 253 1.85 25.43 18.46
N THR A 254 0.82 24.75 18.91
CA THR A 254 -0.22 24.15 18.08
C THR A 254 -1.59 24.15 18.79
N SER A 255 -2.64 23.89 18.03
CA SER A 255 -4.01 23.78 18.51
C SER A 255 -4.82 22.91 17.54
N VAL A 256 -5.99 22.42 17.96
CA VAL A 256 -6.90 21.65 17.08
C VAL A 256 -7.18 22.42 15.78
N ALA A 257 -7.50 23.73 15.89
CA ALA A 257 -7.80 24.56 14.72
C ALA A 257 -6.61 24.68 13.76
N ALA A 258 -5.40 24.91 14.30
CA ALA A 258 -4.19 25.04 13.49
C ALA A 258 -3.82 23.72 12.79
N VAL A 259 -3.89 22.59 13.51
CA VAL A 259 -3.63 21.25 12.95
C VAL A 259 -4.61 20.93 11.83
N ASN A 260 -5.90 21.14 12.09
CA ASN A 260 -6.95 20.88 11.11
C ASN A 260 -6.81 21.75 9.87
N ALA A 261 -6.48 23.04 10.03
CA ALA A 261 -6.25 23.94 8.91
C ALA A 261 -5.05 23.49 8.05
N ALA A 262 -3.94 23.11 8.68
CA ALA A 262 -2.76 22.61 7.97
C ALA A 262 -3.05 21.33 7.18
N LEU A 263 -3.73 20.36 7.79
CA LEU A 263 -4.08 19.09 7.15
C LEU A 263 -5.07 19.29 6.01
N LYS A 264 -6.08 20.16 6.18
CA LYS A 264 -7.04 20.51 5.12
C LYS A 264 -6.35 21.19 3.94
N ALA A 265 -5.48 22.17 4.21
CA ALA A 265 -4.72 22.86 3.16
C ALA A 265 -3.80 21.90 2.37
N ALA A 266 -3.15 20.96 3.04
CA ALA A 266 -2.33 19.94 2.38
C ALA A 266 -3.19 18.99 1.51
N ALA A 267 -4.33 18.54 2.04
CA ALA A 267 -5.27 17.65 1.34
C ALA A 267 -5.88 18.32 0.09
N GLU A 268 -6.20 19.60 0.16
CA GLU A 268 -6.80 20.36 -0.95
C GLU A 268 -5.74 20.91 -1.93
N GLY A 269 -4.47 20.95 -1.51
CA GLY A 269 -3.34 21.47 -2.28
C GLY A 269 -2.33 20.40 -2.68
N ALA A 270 -1.14 20.44 -2.07
CA ALA A 270 0.04 19.69 -2.52
C ALA A 270 -0.10 18.16 -2.43
N MET A 271 -1.01 17.64 -1.62
CA MET A 271 -1.27 16.21 -1.44
C MET A 271 -2.64 15.76 -1.97
N LYS A 272 -3.26 16.56 -2.85
CA LYS A 272 -4.55 16.21 -3.45
C LYS A 272 -4.52 14.84 -4.12
N GLY A 273 -5.49 13.99 -3.79
CA GLY A 273 -5.57 12.59 -4.25
C GLY A 273 -4.77 11.59 -3.41
N ILE A 274 -3.87 12.06 -2.54
CA ILE A 274 -3.12 11.24 -1.59
C ILE A 274 -3.70 11.39 -0.17
N LEU A 275 -3.81 12.64 0.30
CA LEU A 275 -4.39 13.00 1.59
C LEU A 275 -5.81 13.53 1.39
N GLY A 276 -6.75 13.00 2.16
CA GLY A 276 -8.12 13.47 2.30
C GLY A 276 -8.35 14.12 3.66
N TYR A 277 -9.42 14.89 3.76
CA TYR A 277 -9.88 15.55 4.97
C TYR A 277 -11.39 15.35 5.09
N CYS A 278 -11.86 14.88 6.24
CA CYS A 278 -13.25 14.51 6.46
C CYS A 278 -13.80 15.20 7.72
N GLU A 279 -14.85 16.00 7.55
CA GLU A 279 -15.57 16.69 8.62
C GLU A 279 -16.89 15.99 8.98
N GLU A 280 -17.20 14.89 8.31
CA GLU A 280 -18.40 14.08 8.53
C GLU A 280 -18.14 12.97 9.57
N PRO A 281 -19.14 12.62 10.40
CA PRO A 281 -19.02 11.59 11.45
C PRO A 281 -19.13 10.17 10.86
N LEU A 282 -18.15 9.77 10.06
CA LEU A 282 -18.11 8.49 9.35
C LEU A 282 -17.45 7.37 10.18
N VAL A 283 -17.64 6.12 9.75
CA VAL A 283 -17.03 4.92 10.33
C VAL A 283 -16.28 4.11 9.28
N SER A 284 -15.62 3.02 9.69
CA SER A 284 -14.71 2.26 8.82
C SER A 284 -15.31 1.87 7.47
N ILE A 285 -16.55 1.38 7.42
CA ILE A 285 -17.14 0.86 6.18
C ILE A 285 -17.34 1.94 5.12
N ASP A 286 -17.45 3.21 5.52
CA ASP A 286 -17.70 4.35 4.63
C ASP A 286 -16.46 4.69 3.77
N PHE A 287 -15.27 4.28 4.22
CA PHE A 287 -14.01 4.47 3.49
C PHE A 287 -13.64 3.28 2.61
N LYS A 288 -14.49 2.25 2.54
CA LYS A 288 -14.22 1.07 1.71
C LYS A 288 -14.22 1.46 0.23
N GLY A 289 -13.12 1.19 -0.45
CA GLY A 289 -12.93 1.59 -1.85
C GLY A 289 -12.49 3.04 -2.03
N ASP A 290 -12.13 3.75 -0.95
CA ASP A 290 -11.49 5.05 -1.07
C ASP A 290 -10.06 4.90 -1.60
N ALA A 291 -9.76 5.57 -2.71
CA ALA A 291 -8.49 5.46 -3.40
C ALA A 291 -7.38 6.29 -2.74
N ARG A 292 -7.68 7.17 -1.78
CA ARG A 292 -6.68 8.01 -1.08
C ARG A 292 -5.86 7.17 -0.11
N SER A 293 -4.64 7.60 0.16
CA SER A 293 -3.74 6.89 1.09
C SER A 293 -4.10 7.11 2.54
N SER A 294 -4.63 8.29 2.85
CA SER A 294 -4.87 8.79 4.19
C SER A 294 -6.06 9.73 4.16
N ILE A 295 -7.04 9.57 5.04
CA ILE A 295 -8.21 10.45 5.14
C ILE A 295 -8.35 10.91 6.59
N VAL A 296 -7.97 12.16 6.87
CA VAL A 296 -8.00 12.74 8.21
C VAL A 296 -9.42 12.82 8.73
N ASP A 297 -9.63 12.30 9.94
CA ASP A 297 -10.86 12.46 10.71
C ASP A 297 -10.77 13.78 11.52
N ALA A 298 -11.33 14.85 10.97
CA ALA A 298 -11.21 16.20 11.51
C ALA A 298 -11.82 16.31 12.91
N LEU A 299 -12.92 15.58 13.14
CA LEU A 299 -13.69 15.58 14.39
C LEU A 299 -12.92 14.92 15.53
N SER A 300 -12.01 14.01 15.21
CA SER A 300 -11.20 13.26 16.17
C SER A 300 -9.84 13.90 16.48
N THR A 301 -9.55 15.09 15.96
CA THR A 301 -8.31 15.83 16.26
C THR A 301 -8.36 16.38 17.69
N MET A 302 -7.33 16.10 18.48
CA MET A 302 -7.22 16.53 19.87
C MET A 302 -5.91 17.26 20.12
N ALA A 303 -5.91 18.16 21.09
CA ALA A 303 -4.71 18.82 21.59
C ALA A 303 -4.71 18.88 23.11
N ILE A 304 -3.54 18.72 23.72
CA ILE A 304 -3.29 18.92 25.15
C ILE A 304 -2.19 19.96 25.29
N GLY A 305 -2.47 21.04 26.03
CA GLY A 305 -1.59 22.20 26.05
C GLY A 305 -1.44 22.81 24.66
N ASP A 306 -0.31 23.48 24.44
CA ASP A 306 0.03 24.11 23.17
C ASP A 306 1.04 23.29 22.36
N ASN A 307 1.42 22.07 22.77
CA ASN A 307 2.48 21.33 22.10
C ASN A 307 2.23 19.83 21.94
N PHE A 308 1.10 19.28 22.38
CA PHE A 308 0.78 17.86 22.21
C PHE A 308 -0.50 17.68 21.40
N VAL A 309 -0.42 16.93 20.30
CA VAL A 309 -1.55 16.72 19.38
C VAL A 309 -1.78 15.25 19.10
N LYS A 310 -3.03 14.91 18.80
CA LYS A 310 -3.44 13.59 18.34
C LYS A 310 -4.33 13.77 17.11
N VAL A 311 -4.02 13.02 16.06
CA VAL A 311 -4.74 13.01 14.79
C VAL A 311 -5.09 11.56 14.45
N MET A 312 -6.33 11.35 14.01
CA MET A 312 -6.76 10.07 13.44
C MET A 312 -6.89 10.19 11.92
N SER A 313 -6.49 9.14 11.21
CA SER A 313 -6.63 9.08 9.76
C SER A 313 -7.01 7.69 9.26
N TRP A 314 -8.09 7.61 8.49
CA TRP A 314 -8.59 6.39 7.88
C TRP A 314 -7.80 6.02 6.63
N TYR A 315 -7.82 4.73 6.28
CA TYR A 315 -7.31 4.23 5.01
C TYR A 315 -7.92 2.88 4.68
N ASP A 316 -8.37 2.70 3.45
CA ASP A 316 -8.60 1.36 2.92
C ASP A 316 -7.24 0.70 2.69
N ASN A 317 -6.87 -0.22 3.57
CA ASN A 317 -5.56 -0.87 3.57
C ASN A 317 -5.32 -1.78 2.37
N GLU A 318 -6.34 -2.10 1.57
CA GLU A 318 -6.20 -2.86 0.33
C GLU A 318 -6.33 -1.93 -0.87
N TRP A 319 -7.39 -1.13 -0.95
CA TRP A 319 -7.70 -0.33 -2.13
C TRP A 319 -6.81 0.90 -2.28
N GLY A 320 -6.73 1.76 -1.27
CA GLY A 320 -5.87 2.95 -1.30
C GLY A 320 -4.41 2.59 -1.53
N TYR A 321 -3.93 1.52 -0.88
CA TYR A 321 -2.57 1.01 -1.11
C TYR A 321 -2.35 0.48 -2.52
N SER A 322 -3.32 -0.25 -3.09
CA SER A 322 -3.18 -0.79 -4.45
C SER A 322 -3.21 0.31 -5.51
N ASN A 323 -3.98 1.37 -5.30
CA ASN A 323 -3.91 2.58 -6.11
C ASN A 323 -2.53 3.23 -6.01
N ARG A 324 -1.91 3.29 -4.82
CA ARG A 324 -0.52 3.79 -4.71
C ARG A 324 0.51 2.94 -5.45
N VAL A 325 0.33 1.62 -5.52
CA VAL A 325 1.21 0.76 -6.32
C VAL A 325 1.01 1.05 -7.81
N ALA A 326 -0.23 1.22 -8.27
CA ALA A 326 -0.55 1.58 -9.65
C ALA A 326 0.01 2.98 -10.01
N ASP A 327 -0.18 3.96 -9.15
CA ASP A 327 0.35 5.32 -9.29
C ASP A 327 1.88 5.32 -9.30
N LEU A 328 2.52 4.51 -8.45
CA LEU A 328 3.98 4.39 -8.45
C LEU A 328 4.45 3.80 -9.77
N ALA A 329 3.81 2.75 -10.29
CA ALA A 329 4.14 2.21 -11.60
C ALA A 329 4.02 3.27 -12.70
N LYS A 330 2.92 4.05 -12.72
CA LYS A 330 2.76 5.17 -13.64
C LYS A 330 3.84 6.25 -13.48
N PHE A 331 4.17 6.60 -12.26
CA PHE A 331 5.24 7.56 -11.96
C PHE A 331 6.60 7.08 -12.48
N LEU A 332 6.94 5.79 -12.34
CA LEU A 332 8.17 5.24 -12.90
C LEU A 332 8.18 5.32 -14.43
N VAL A 333 7.04 5.04 -15.08
CA VAL A 333 6.88 5.17 -16.53
C VAL A 333 7.13 6.61 -16.99
N ASP A 334 6.55 7.59 -16.30
CA ASP A 334 6.69 9.01 -16.64
C ASP A 334 8.10 9.55 -16.41
N LYS A 335 8.84 8.98 -15.45
CA LYS A 335 10.24 9.31 -15.19
C LYS A 335 11.23 8.59 -16.09
N GLY A 336 10.78 7.58 -16.83
CA GLY A 336 11.61 6.73 -17.68
C GLY A 336 12.10 5.47 -16.97
N LEU A 337 12.07 4.36 -17.71
CA LEU A 337 12.46 3.02 -17.26
C LEU A 337 13.89 2.64 -17.64
#